data_AF-A0A8T4MVY9-F1
#
_entry.id   AF-A0A8T4MVY9-F1
#
_cell.length_a   1.000
_cell.length_b   1.000
_cell.length_c   1.000
_cell.angle_alpha   90.00
_cell.angle_beta   90.00
_cell.angle_gamma   90.00
#
_symmetry.space_group_name_H-M   'P 1'
#
loop_
_entity.id
_entity.type
_entity.pdbx_description
1 polymer ?
#
loop_
_entity_poly.entity_id
_entity_poly.type
_entity_poly.pdbx_seq_one_letter_code
_entity_poly.pdbx_strand_id
1 'polypeptide(L)'
;MLKEVLYIIVIFLGIVNGLILSRLCKDEIKKWNKRFQYIAVASLIAAIVIYLTDFNYKIPVIVALLFMTLTSITIYLMTRKML
;
A
#
# COMPACT_ATOMS: atom_id res chain seq x y z
N MET A 1 -17.20 -12.15 -10.37
CA MET A 1 -15.90 -12.88 -10.39
C MET A 1 -14.77 -12.12 -11.08
N LEU A 2 -14.92 -11.65 -12.32
CA LEU A 2 -13.83 -10.95 -13.03
C LEU A 2 -13.38 -9.66 -12.31
N LYS A 3 -14.32 -8.89 -11.75
CA LYS A 3 -14.03 -7.61 -11.07
C LYS A 3 -13.24 -7.83 -9.78
N GLU A 4 -13.58 -8.87 -9.04
CA GLU A 4 -12.96 -9.28 -7.79
C GLU A 4 -11.53 -9.77 -8.04
N VAL A 5 -11.32 -10.54 -9.12
CA VAL A 5 -9.98 -10.94 -9.58
C VAL A 5 -9.15 -9.71 -9.97
N LEU A 6 -9.73 -8.74 -10.67
CA LEU A 6 -9.02 -7.49 -11.00
C LEU A 6 -8.60 -6.72 -9.74
N TYR A 7 -9.45 -6.64 -8.72
CA TYR A 7 -9.08 -6.00 -7.46
C TYR A 7 -7.92 -6.69 -6.75
N ILE A 8 -7.91 -8.03 -6.74
CA ILE A 8 -6.79 -8.80 -6.19
C ILE A 8 -5.50 -8.48 -6.96
N ILE A 9 -5.55 -8.49 -8.30
CA ILE A 9 -4.39 -8.14 -9.15
C ILE A 9 -3.90 -6.73 -8.82
N VAL A 10 -4.80 -5.75 -8.72
CA VAL A 10 -4.44 -4.37 -8.35
C VAL A 10 -3.71 -4.33 -7.02
N ILE A 11 -4.23 -5.01 -5.98
CA ILE A 11 -3.59 -5.07 -4.67
C ILE A 11 -2.16 -5.64 -4.78
N PHE A 12 -1.97 -6.75 -5.51
CA PHE A 12 -0.66 -7.37 -5.71
C PHE A 12 0.32 -6.49 -6.51
N LEU A 13 -0.17 -5.68 -7.45
CA LEU A 13 0.66 -4.70 -8.15
C LEU A 13 1.27 -3.67 -7.18
N GLY A 14 0.68 -3.49 -5.99
CA GLY A 14 1.26 -2.65 -4.93
C GLY A 14 2.65 -3.11 -4.48
N ILE A 15 2.90 -4.42 -4.48
CA ILE A 15 4.22 -4.99 -4.17
C ILE A 15 5.22 -4.65 -5.29
N VAL A 16 4.84 -4.89 -6.54
CA VAL A 16 5.69 -4.60 -7.71
C VAL A 16 6.05 -3.11 -7.74
N ASN A 17 5.06 -2.25 -7.53
CA ASN A 17 5.24 -0.81 -7.45
C ASN A 17 6.19 -0.41 -6.31
N GLY A 18 6.02 -0.99 -5.12
CA GLY A 18 6.91 -0.74 -3.99
C GLY A 18 8.35 -1.18 -4.26
N LEU A 19 8.56 -2.31 -4.93
CA LEU A 19 9.89 -2.77 -5.35
C LEU A 19 10.54 -1.80 -6.34
N ILE A 20 9.81 -1.36 -7.37
CA ILE A 20 10.29 -0.42 -8.37
C ILE A 20 10.68 0.91 -7.70
N LEU A 21 9.79 1.47 -6.88
CA LEU A 21 10.03 2.73 -6.16
C LEU A 21 11.23 2.62 -5.23
N SER A 22 11.38 1.51 -4.49
CA SER A 22 12.52 1.28 -3.60
C SER A 22 13.87 1.27 -4.30
N ARG A 23 13.90 0.96 -5.61
CA ARG A 23 15.12 0.95 -6.41
C ARG A 23 15.41 2.30 -7.05
N LEU A 24 14.37 3.00 -7.51
CA LEU A 24 14.50 4.28 -8.21
C LEU A 24 14.74 5.46 -7.27
N CYS A 25 14.09 5.47 -6.09
CA CYS A 25 14.08 6.60 -5.16
C CYS A 25 14.78 6.27 -3.84
N LYS A 26 15.95 5.62 -3.91
CA LYS A 26 16.65 5.08 -2.71
C LYS A 26 16.95 6.15 -1.67
N ASP A 27 17.42 7.32 -2.09
CA ASP A 27 17.88 8.38 -1.19
C ASP A 27 16.70 9.07 -0.48
N GLU A 28 15.62 9.31 -1.20
CA GLU A 28 14.38 9.88 -0.67
C GLU A 28 13.71 8.91 0.30
N ILE A 29 13.63 7.63 -0.08
CA ILE A 29 13.03 6.58 0.73
C ILE A 29 13.80 6.37 2.03
N LYS A 30 15.14 6.41 1.98
CA LYS A 30 15.97 6.31 3.19
C LYS A 30 15.67 7.43 4.18
N LYS A 31 15.48 8.66 3.71
CA LYS A 31 15.09 9.81 4.55
C LYS A 31 13.67 9.67 5.11
N TRP A 32 12.77 9.03 4.38
CA TRP A 32 11.35 8.91 4.72
C TRP A 32 10.94 7.57 5.33
N ASN A 33 11.90 6.69 5.66
CA ASN A 33 11.64 5.29 6.02
C ASN A 33 10.53 5.11 7.09
N LYS A 34 10.60 5.84 8.21
CA LYS A 34 9.60 5.76 9.28
C LYS A 34 8.20 6.23 8.84
N ARG A 35 8.12 7.18 7.89
CA ARG A 35 6.85 7.71 7.40
C ARG A 35 6.08 6.68 6.59
N PHE A 36 6.76 5.83 5.81
CA PHE A 36 6.10 4.72 5.10
C PHE A 36 5.44 3.71 6.04
N GLN A 37 6.04 3.45 7.21
CA GLN A 37 5.40 2.63 8.23
C GLN A 37 4.10 3.27 8.74
N TYR A 38 4.11 4.58 9.04
CA TYR A 38 2.90 5.29 9.47
C TYR A 38 1.83 5.32 8.39
N ILE A 39 2.21 5.54 7.12
CA ILE A 39 1.27 5.51 5.98
C ILE A 39 0.64 4.13 5.85
N ALA A 40 1.41 3.05 5.98
CA ALA A 40 0.89 1.68 5.93
C ALA A 40 -0.15 1.43 7.03
N VAL A 41 0.17 1.79 8.28
CA VAL A 41 -0.74 1.61 9.40
C VAL A 41 -2.00 2.47 9.25
N ALA A 42 -1.85 3.75 8.90
CA ALA A 42 -2.97 4.66 8.71
C ALA A 42 -3.89 4.21 7.56
N SER A 43 -3.32 3.75 6.44
CA SER A 43 -4.08 3.25 5.30
C SER A 43 -4.85 1.97 5.66
N LEU A 44 -4.26 1.08 6.45
CA LEU A 44 -4.92 -0.13 6.92
C LEU A 44 -6.07 0.19 7.87
N ILE A 45 -5.87 1.11 8.83
CA ILE A 45 -6.94 1.56 9.73
C ILE A 45 -8.06 2.22 8.94
N ALA A 46 -7.75 3.09 7.99
CA ALA A 46 -8.74 3.73 7.13
C ALA A 46 -9.55 2.70 6.31
N ALA A 47 -8.90 1.63 5.83
CA ALA A 47 -9.59 0.56 5.10
C ALA A 47 -10.60 -0.16 6.01
N ILE A 48 -10.23 -0.44 7.27
CA ILE A 48 -11.13 -1.03 8.26
C ILE A 48 -12.30 -0.10 8.58
N VAL A 49 -12.03 1.19 8.79
CA VAL A 49 -13.08 2.18 9.06
C VAL A 49 -14.07 2.24 7.90
N ILE A 50 -13.59 2.34 6.65
CA ILE A 50 -14.46 2.40 5.48
C ILE A 50 -15.28 1.11 5.29
N TYR A 51 -14.71 -0.04 5.63
CA TYR A 51 -15.43 -1.31 5.58
C TYR A 51 -16.68 -1.31 6.48
N LEU A 52 -16.63 -0.62 7.62
CA LEU A 52 -17.74 -0.49 8.58
C LEU A 52 -18.78 0.56 8.18
N THR A 53 -18.57 1.31 7.09
CA THR A 53 -19.51 2.34 6.62
C THR A 53 -20.38 1.85 5.46
N ASP A 54 -21.55 2.47 5.30
CA ASP A 54 -22.47 2.25 4.17
C ASP A 54 -22.08 3.06 2.91
N PHE A 55 -20.80 3.35 2.73
CA PHE A 55 -20.31 4.14 1.61
C PHE A 55 -20.42 3.39 0.28
N ASN A 56 -21.07 4.01 -0.72
CA ASN A 56 -21.33 3.39 -2.03
C ASN A 56 -20.06 2.92 -2.76
N TYR A 57 -18.95 3.66 -2.65
CA TYR A 57 -17.68 3.30 -3.30
C TYR A 57 -16.70 2.60 -2.35
N LYS A 58 -17.20 1.93 -1.29
CA LYS A 58 -16.35 1.30 -0.26
C LYS A 58 -15.32 0.33 -0.85
N ILE A 59 -15.72 -0.53 -1.78
CA ILE A 59 -14.82 -1.56 -2.32
C ILE A 59 -13.65 -0.95 -3.10
N PRO A 60 -13.85 -0.10 -4.12
CA PRO A 60 -12.74 0.57 -4.81
C PRO A 60 -11.79 1.33 -3.87
N VAL A 61 -12.34 2.01 -2.85
CA VAL A 61 -11.51 2.76 -1.91
C VAL A 61 -10.70 1.84 -1.00
N ILE A 62 -11.30 0.76 -0.49
CA ILE A 62 -10.58 -0.26 0.28
C ILE A 62 -9.45 -0.87 -0.55
N VAL A 63 -9.70 -1.18 -1.82
CA VAL A 63 -8.69 -1.71 -2.75
C VAL A 63 -7.52 -0.74 -2.90
N ALA A 64 -7.79 0.56 -3.10
CA ALA A 64 -6.76 1.59 -3.18
C ALA A 64 -5.96 1.73 -1.86
N LEU A 65 -6.63 1.66 -0.71
CA LEU A 65 -5.98 1.71 0.61
C LEU A 65 -5.10 0.49 0.86
N LEU A 66 -5.55 -0.70 0.47
CA LEU A 66 -4.75 -1.93 0.56
C LEU A 66 -3.55 -1.90 -0.39
N PHE A 67 -3.72 -1.37 -1.60
CA PHE A 67 -2.61 -1.11 -2.53
C PHE A 67 -1.55 -0.20 -1.89
N MET A 68 -1.96 0.95 -1.35
CA MET A 68 -1.04 1.89 -0.68
C MET A 68 -0.36 1.25 0.52
N THR A 69 -1.09 0.42 1.29
CA THR A 69 -0.54 -0.33 2.42
C THR A 69 0.57 -1.27 1.97
N LEU A 70 0.32 -2.11 0.95
CA LEU A 70 1.33 -3.04 0.44
C LEU A 70 2.52 -2.34 -0.19
N THR A 71 2.31 -1.27 -0.96
CA THR A 71 3.41 -0.45 -1.49
C THR A 71 4.28 0.10 -0.36
N SER A 72 3.67 0.69 0.65
CA SER A 72 4.38 1.32 1.77
C SER A 72 5.13 0.30 2.63
N ILE A 73 4.52 -0.87 2.91
CA ILE A 73 5.18 -1.97 3.62
C ILE A 73 6.36 -2.49 2.81
N THR A 74 6.18 -2.70 1.50
CA THR A 74 7.24 -3.20 0.62
C THR A 74 8.43 -2.24 0.62
N ILE A 75 8.17 -0.94 0.49
CA ILE A 75 9.20 0.10 0.54
C ILE A 75 9.93 0.08 1.90
N TYR A 76 9.19 0.03 3.01
CA TYR A 76 9.76 -0.01 4.36
C TYR A 76 10.68 -1.23 4.57
N LEU A 77 10.22 -2.43 4.16
CA LEU A 77 10.98 -3.67 4.27
C LEU A 77 12.24 -3.65 3.40
N MET A 78 12.14 -3.17 2.16
CA MET A 78 13.29 -3.07 1.26
C MET A 78 14.33 -2.07 1.79
N THR A 79 13.88 -0.96 2.38
CA THR A 79 14.78 0.02 3.00
C THR A 79 15.54 -0.57 4.18
N ARG A 80 14.89 -1.41 5.00
CA ARG A 80 15.55 -2.14 6.09
C ARG A 80 16.55 -3.18 5.60
N LYS A 81 16.28 -3.86 4.49
CA LYS A 81 17.22 -4.84 3.90
C LYS A 81 18.45 -4.20 3.25
N MET A 82 18.38 -2.92 2.86
CA MET A 82 19.48 -2.19 2.23
C MET A 82 20.43 -1.51 3.23
N LEU A 83 20.10 -1.52 4.52
CA LEU A 83 20.94 -1.03 5.63
C LEU A 83 21.72 -2.19 6.25
#